data_AF-A0A1H1TRX4-F1
#
_entry.id   AF-A0A1H1TRX4-F1
#
_cell.length_a   1.000
_cell.length_b   1.000
_cell.length_c   1.000
_cell.angle_alpha   90.00
_cell.angle_beta   90.00
_cell.angle_gamma   90.00
#
_symmetry.space_group_name_H-M   'P 1'
#
loop_
_entity.id
_entity.type
_entity.pdbx_description
1 polymer ?
#
loop_
_entity_poly.entity_id
_entity_poly.type
_entity_poly.pdbx_seq_one_letter_code
_entity_poly.pdbx_strand_id
1 'polypeptide(L)' 'MGMGMYGYGEWHGLGMLVVAIVFIVPLWKILTKAGFNGAWSLLMFIPLVNIIALWVFAFSEWPKGRRD' A
#
# COMPACT_ATOMS: atom_id res chain seq x y z
N MET A 1 -37.50 -10.77 -11.02
CA MET A 1 -36.18 -10.93 -10.40
C MET A 1 -35.16 -10.99 -11.52
N GLY A 2 -34.44 -9.89 -11.76
CA GLY A 2 -33.56 -9.78 -12.91
C GLY A 2 -32.58 -8.62 -12.71
N MET A 3 -31.89 -8.62 -11.58
CA MET A 3 -30.74 -7.73 -11.40
C MET A 3 -29.56 -8.39 -12.10
N GLY A 4 -29.17 -7.80 -13.23
CA GLY A 4 -28.16 -8.30 -14.14
C GLY A 4 -26.84 -8.58 -13.44
N MET A 5 -26.57 -9.87 -13.23
CA MET A 5 -25.30 -10.41 -12.79
C MET A 5 -24.17 -10.19 -13.83
N TYR A 6 -24.54 -9.73 -15.03
CA TYR A 6 -23.65 -9.54 -16.19
C TYR A 6 -22.92 -8.17 -16.23
N GLY A 7 -23.37 -7.16 -15.46
CA GLY A 7 -22.70 -5.84 -15.43
C GLY A 7 -21.54 -5.73 -14.43
N TYR A 8 -21.43 -6.70 -13.52
CA TYR A 8 -20.43 -6.71 -12.47
C TYR A 8 -19.09 -7.31 -12.93
N GLY A 9 -19.10 -8.32 -13.80
CA GLY A 9 -17.88 -9.06 -14.18
C GLY A 9 -16.79 -8.22 -14.86
N GLU A 10 -17.18 -7.24 -15.69
CA GLU A 10 -16.25 -6.46 -16.51
C GLU A 10 -15.62 -5.28 -15.75
N TRP A 11 -16.40 -4.62 -14.89
CA TRP A 11 -15.96 -3.45 -14.12
C TRP A 11 -15.38 -3.81 -12.74
N HIS A 12 -15.62 -5.03 -12.23
CA HIS A 12 -15.07 -5.48 -10.95
C HIS A 12 -13.54 -5.45 -10.94
N GLY A 13 -12.90 -5.94 -12.02
CA GLY A 13 -11.43 -5.96 -12.10
C GLY A 13 -10.80 -4.57 -12.11
N LEU A 14 -11.34 -3.66 -12.93
CA LEU A 14 -10.88 -2.27 -13.00
C LEU A 14 -11.09 -1.54 -11.67
N GLY A 15 -12.24 -1.73 -11.02
CA GLY A 15 -12.52 -1.16 -9.71
C GLY A 15 -11.54 -1.61 -8.64
N MET A 16 -11.23 -2.92 -8.57
CA MET A 16 -10.24 -3.47 -7.64
C MET A 16 -8.84 -2.91 -7.90
N LEU A 17 -8.46 -2.73 -9.17
CA LEU A 17 -7.16 -2.22 -9.54
C LEU A 17 -6.99 -0.73 -9.15
N VAL A 18 -8.04 0.08 -9.36
CA VAL A 18 -8.05 1.48 -8.91
C VAL A 18 -7.90 1.57 -7.39
N VAL A 19 -8.68 0.78 -6.65
CA VAL A 19 -8.59 0.74 -5.18
C VAL A 19 -7.19 0.31 -4.74
N ALA A 20 -6.62 -0.74 -5.34
CA ALA A 20 -5.27 -1.18 -5.04
C ALA A 20 -4.23 -0.06 -5.25
N ILE A 21 -4.30 0.68 -6.37
CA ILE A 21 -3.39 1.80 -6.65
C ILE A 21 -3.55 2.92 -5.60
N VAL A 22 -4.79 3.27 -5.24
CA VAL A 22 -5.08 4.29 -4.23
C VAL A 22 -4.46 3.94 -2.87
N PHE A 23 -4.31 2.65 -2.54
CA PHE A 23 -3.63 2.21 -1.31
C PHE A 23 -2.10 2.07 -1.49
N ILE A 24 -1.63 1.48 -2.60
CA ILE A 24 -0.21 1.20 -2.84
C ILE A 24 0.59 2.50 -3.01
N VAL A 25 0.07 3.49 -3.72
CA VAL A 25 0.81 4.71 -4.05
C VAL A 25 1.16 5.52 -2.78
N PRO A 26 0.24 5.77 -1.83
CA PRO A 26 0.59 6.37 -0.54
C PRO A 26 1.59 5.54 0.25
N LEU A 27 1.41 4.21 0.32
CA LEU A 27 2.33 3.30 1.01
C LEU A 27 3.75 3.39 0.44
N TRP A 28 3.88 3.39 -0.89
CA TRP A 28 5.15 3.57 -1.59
C TRP A 28 5.81 4.88 -1.19
N LYS A 29 5.06 6.00 -1.19
CA LYS A 29 5.57 7.32 -0.81
C LYS A 29 6.03 7.35 0.65
N ILE A 30 5.30 6.73 1.57
CA ILE A 30 5.70 6.63 2.99
C ILE A 30 6.98 5.83 3.15
N LEU A 31 7.06 4.65 2.54
CA LEU A 31 8.25 3.79 2.60
C LEU A 31 9.48 4.48 2.00
N THR A 32 9.31 5.19 0.88
CA THR A 32 10.39 5.95 0.26
C THR A 32 10.85 7.11 1.15
N LYS A 33 9.91 7.81 1.80
CA LYS A 33 10.24 8.87 2.78
C LYS A 33 10.97 8.33 4.01
N ALA A 34 10.70 7.09 4.39
CA ALA A 34 11.37 6.41 5.48
C ALA A 34 12.75 5.84 5.10
N GLY A 35 13.19 6.01 3.84
CA GLY A 35 14.47 5.52 3.35
C GLY A 35 14.46 4.08 2.81
N PHE A 36 13.28 3.44 2.75
CA PHE A 36 13.11 2.12 2.17
C PHE A 36 12.82 2.20 0.66
N ASN A 37 13.15 1.14 -0.08
CA ASN A 37 12.76 1.04 -1.49
C ASN A 37 11.23 0.99 -1.59
N GLY A 38 10.59 1.88 -2.35
CA GLY A 38 9.13 1.94 -2.40
C GLY A 38 8.45 0.67 -2.95
N ALA A 39 9.19 -0.21 -3.62
CA ALA A 39 8.72 -1.56 -3.97
C ALA A 39 8.32 -2.41 -2.76
N TRP A 40 8.81 -2.11 -1.56
CA TRP A 40 8.37 -2.73 -0.30
C TRP A 40 6.86 -2.54 -0.04
N SER A 41 6.21 -1.56 -0.68
CA SER A 41 4.76 -1.34 -0.55
C SER A 41 3.92 -2.52 -1.03
N LEU A 42 4.41 -3.29 -2.00
CA LEU A 42 3.76 -4.53 -2.47
C LEU A 42 3.85 -5.65 -1.42
N LEU A 43 4.92 -5.67 -0.63
CA LEU A 43 5.10 -6.69 0.41
C LEU A 43 4.20 -6.42 1.63
N MET A 44 3.69 -5.20 1.80
CA MET A 44 2.75 -4.85 2.87
C MET A 44 1.37 -5.54 2.73
N PHE A 45 1.09 -6.18 1.60
CA PHE A 45 -0.08 -7.06 1.48
C PHE A 45 0.09 -8.39 2.23
N ILE A 46 1.31 -8.72 2.66
CA ILE A 46 1.61 -9.91 3.44
C ILE A 46 1.54 -9.57 4.94
N PRO A 47 0.65 -10.18 5.73
CA PRO A 47 0.46 -9.82 7.14
C PRO A 47 1.73 -9.90 7.99
N LEU A 48 2.59 -10.91 7.74
CA LEU A 48 3.85 -11.07 8.47
C LEU A 48 4.84 -9.95 8.17
N VAL A 49 4.87 -9.47 6.92
CA VAL A 49 5.73 -8.34 6.54
C VAL A 49 5.29 -7.08 7.27
N ASN A 50 3.98 -6.86 7.46
CA ASN A 50 3.50 -5.72 8.25
C ASN A 50 4.01 -5.75 9.69
N ILE A 51 4.05 -6.94 10.32
CA ILE A 51 4.60 -7.08 11.67
C ILE A 51 6.09 -6.71 11.68
N ILE A 52 6.88 -7.28 10.77
CA ILE A 52 8.31 -6.97 10.65
C ILE A 52 8.51 -5.48 10.37
N ALA A 53 7.72 -4.90 9.46
CA ALA A 53 7.77 -3.49 9.11
C ALA A 53 7.50 -2.61 10.34
N LEU A 54 6.52 -2.95 11.17
CA LEU A 54 6.25 -2.21 12.42
C LEU A 54 7.48 -2.22 13.34
N TRP A 55 8.12 -3.38 13.52
CA TRP A 55 9.34 -3.48 14.32
C TRP A 55 10.50 -2.67 13.72
N VAL A 56 10.68 -2.79 12.41
CA VAL A 56 11.69 -2.00 11.68
C VAL A 56 11.40 -0.52 11.88
N PHE A 57 10.19 -0.02 11.62
CA PHE A 57 9.81 1.38 11.81
C PHE A 57 9.95 1.88 13.25
N ALA A 58 9.70 1.03 14.25
CA ALA A 58 9.85 1.35 15.66
C ALA A 58 11.32 1.56 16.05
N PHE A 59 12.25 0.81 15.45
CA PHE A 59 13.68 0.91 15.73
C PHE A 59 14.48 1.69 14.67
N SER A 60 13.86 2.04 13.56
CA SER A 60 14.49 2.83 12.50
C SER A 60 14.64 4.27 12.95
N GLU A 61 15.80 4.85 12.68
CA GLU A 61 16.00 6.27 12.87
C GLU A 61 15.19 7.03 11.81
N TRP A 62 14.13 7.70 12.26
CA TRP A 62 13.34 8.53 11.35
C TRP A 62 14.20 9.70 10.90
N PRO A 63 14.16 10.08 9.61
CA PRO A 63 14.83 11.28 9.14
C PRO A 63 14.24 12.46 9.94
N LYS A 64 14.96 12.89 10.97
CA LYS A 64 14.65 14.08 11.75
C LYS A 64 14.46 15.19 10.74
N GLY A 65 13.28 15.82 10.77
CA GLY A 65 12.95 16.92 9.88
C GLY A 65 14.16 17.85 9.80
N ARG A 66 14.74 17.96 8.60
CA ARG A 66 15.67 19.03 8.29
C ARG A 66 14.89 20.30 8.62
N ARG A 67 15.19 20.89 9.77
CA ARG A 67 14.77 22.23 10.15
C ARG A 67 15.76 23.14 9.46
N ASP A 68 15.49 23.43 8.19
CA ASP A 68 15.89 24.70 7.57
C ASP A 68 14.83 25.76 7.88
#